data_AF-A0A356EH51-F1
#
_entry.id   AF-A0A356EH51-F1
#
_cell.length_a   1.000
_cell.length_b   1.000
_cell.length_c   1.000
_cell.angle_alpha   90.00
_cell.angle_beta   90.00
_cell.angle_gamma   90.00
#
_symmetry.space_group_name_H-M   'P 1'
#
loop_
_entity.id
_entity.type
_entity.pdbx_description
1 polymer ?
#
loop_
_entity_poly.entity_id
_entity_poly.type
_entity_poly.pdbx_seq_one_letter_code
_entity_poly.pdbx_strand_id
1 'polypeptide(L)'
;MNAVKEYDARLDTKKRVTIRGAHYDHYHVIEYPNGKIILEPRELVAPFEVSKRSLAMMDEAVAQYKNGVVSGPVDLSAFADTN
;
A
#
# COMPACT_ATOMS: atom_id res chain seq x y z
N MET A 1 -5.58 23.28 15.41
CA MET A 1 -4.62 22.24 15.84
C MET A 1 -3.47 22.96 16.49
N ASN A 2 -3.22 22.72 17.78
CA ASN A 2 -2.07 23.30 18.47
C ASN A 2 -0.91 22.31 18.41
N ALA A 3 0.30 22.80 18.17
CA ALA A 3 1.50 21.97 18.17
C ALA A 3 1.75 21.46 19.60
N VAL A 4 1.79 20.14 19.77
CA VAL A 4 2.11 19.51 21.07
C VAL A 4 3.60 19.63 21.37
N LYS A 5 4.45 19.63 20.35
CA LYS A 5 5.90 19.88 20.41
C LYS A 5 6.36 20.56 19.13
N GLU A 6 7.19 21.59 19.27
CA GLU A 6 7.85 22.30 18.18
C GLU A 6 9.34 22.35 18.47
N TYR A 7 10.16 22.00 17.48
CA TYR A 7 11.62 22.04 17.61
C TYR A 7 12.28 22.11 16.23
N ASP A 8 13.45 22.76 16.18
CA ASP A 8 14.30 22.73 15.01
C ASP A 8 15.17 21.48 14.99
N ALA A 9 15.32 20.90 13.80
CA ALA A 9 16.17 19.75 13.54
C ALA A 9 17.11 20.02 12.37
N ARG A 10 18.35 19.60 12.52
CA ARG A 10 19.36 19.66 11.45
C ARG A 10 19.41 18.31 10.74
N LEU A 11 19.61 18.35 9.42
CA LEU A 11 19.94 17.17 8.64
C LEU A 11 21.30 16.59 9.06
N ASP A 12 21.36 15.28 9.23
CA ASP A 12 22.62 14.58 9.42
C ASP A 12 23.41 14.47 8.10
N THR A 13 24.61 13.91 8.17
CA THR A 13 25.50 13.69 7.00
C THR A 13 24.87 12.82 5.91
N LYS A 14 23.87 12.00 6.25
CA LYS A 14 23.13 11.11 5.34
C LYS A 14 21.78 11.70 4.93
N LYS A 15 21.54 13.00 5.17
CA LYS A 15 20.28 13.71 4.88
C LYS A 15 19.08 13.16 5.65
N ARG A 16 19.27 12.66 6.87
CA ARG A 16 18.19 12.17 7.74
C ARG A 16 17.80 13.24 8.76
N VAL A 17 16.53 13.27 9.14
CA VAL A 17 16.01 14.09 10.24
C VAL A 17 15.55 13.16 11.35
N THR A 18 16.01 13.39 12.58
CA THR A 18 15.62 12.60 13.74
C THR A 18 14.36 13.16 14.38
N ILE A 19 13.31 12.34 14.47
CA ILE A 19 12.07 12.70 15.17
C ILE A 19 12.25 12.45 16.67
N ARG A 20 12.13 13.50 17.50
CA ARG A 20 12.34 13.40 18.96
C ARG A 20 11.06 12.92 19.65
N GLY A 21 11.13 11.75 20.29
CA GLY A 21 10.00 11.16 21.01
C GLY A 21 8.95 10.55 20.09
N ALA A 22 9.37 9.85 19.03
CA ALA A 22 8.49 9.10 18.16
C ALA A 22 7.70 8.06 18.97
N HIS A 23 6.37 8.06 18.80
CA HIS A 23 5.46 7.09 19.44
C HIS A 23 5.23 5.84 18.60
N TYR A 24 5.58 5.91 17.31
CA TYR A 24 5.37 4.84 16.33
C TYR A 24 6.70 4.55 15.63
N ASP A 25 6.89 3.30 15.22
CA ASP A 25 8.14 2.88 14.57
C ASP A 25 8.16 3.19 13.06
N HIS A 26 6.99 3.22 12.43
CA HIS A 26 6.86 3.40 10.98
C HIS A 26 5.94 4.60 10.66
N TYR A 27 6.34 5.36 9.64
CA TYR A 27 5.61 6.52 9.16
C TYR A 27 5.48 6.45 7.64
N HIS A 28 4.30 6.78 7.12
CA HIS A 28 4.11 7.13 5.73
C HIS A 28 4.59 8.57 5.50
N VAL A 29 5.46 8.77 4.51
CA VAL A 29 6.08 10.07 4.22
C VAL A 29 5.56 10.58 2.88
N ILE A 30 5.01 11.79 2.88
CA ILE A 30 4.60 12.51 1.67
C ILE A 30 5.38 13.82 1.62
N GLU A 31 6.14 14.02 0.54
CA GLU A 31 6.85 15.26 0.25
C GLU A 31 6.12 16.02 -0.86
N TYR A 32 5.84 17.30 -0.62
CA TYR A 32 5.20 18.19 -1.57
C TYR A 32 6.23 19.09 -2.28
N PRO A 33 5.93 19.62 -3.48
CA PRO A 33 6.86 20.49 -4.22
C PRO A 33 7.29 21.76 -3.49
N ASN A 34 6.51 22.21 -2.50
CA ASN A 34 6.83 23.35 -1.66
C ASN A 34 7.78 23.01 -0.49
N GLY A 35 8.32 21.79 -0.44
CA GLY A 35 9.19 21.31 0.64
C GLY A 35 8.45 20.94 1.92
N LYS A 36 7.11 20.96 1.93
CA LYS A 36 6.33 20.46 3.05
C LYS A 36 6.42 18.94 3.08
N ILE A 37 6.71 18.39 4.25
CA ILE A 37 6.71 16.94 4.49
C ILE A 37 5.59 16.63 5.47
N ILE A 38 4.74 15.66 5.14
CA ILE A 38 3.73 15.10 6.03
C ILE A 38 4.15 13.70 6.43
N LEU A 39 4.06 13.42 7.73
CA LEU A 39 4.40 12.15 8.36
C LEU A 39 3.15 11.61 9.05
N GLU A 40 2.65 10.46 8.59
CA GLU A 40 1.49 9.79 9.18
C GLU A 40 1.91 8.46 9.80
N PRO A 41 1.59 8.19 11.07
CA PRO A 41 1.87 6.88 11.68
C PRO A 41 1.27 5.75 10.86
N ARG A 42 2.05 4.68 10.66
CA ARG A 42 1.59 3.48 9.99
C ARG A 42 1.97 2.28 10.84
N GLU A 43 1.02 1.36 11.03
CA GLU A 43 1.35 0.04 11.52
C GLU A 43 1.79 -0.82 10.34
N LEU A 44 2.83 -1.63 10.54
CA LEU A 44 3.25 -2.64 9.59
C LEU A 44 2.23 -3.79 9.63
N VAL A 45 1.04 -3.54 9.09
CA VAL A 45 0.03 -4.58 8.92
C VAL A 45 0.49 -5.45 7.76
N ALA A 46 0.49 -6.77 7.95
CA ALA A 46 0.70 -7.70 6.85
C ALA A 46 -0.24 -7.31 5.69
N PRO A 47 0.26 -7.27 4.44
CA PRO A 47 -0.61 -7.00 3.30
C PRO A 47 -1.82 -7.92 3.37
N PHE A 48 -3.03 -7.43 3.04
CA PHE A 48 -4.26 -8.21 3.08
C PHE A 48 -4.02 -9.62 2.53
N GLU A 49 -3.87 -10.57 3.43
CA GLU A 49 -3.61 -11.95 3.05
C GLU A 49 -4.91 -12.48 2.48
N VAL A 50 -4.88 -12.88 1.20
CA VAL A 50 -6.00 -13.64 0.64
C VAL A 50 -6.20 -14.86 1.52
N SER A 51 -7.46 -15.16 1.85
CA SER A 51 -7.75 -16.31 2.71
C SER A 51 -7.12 -17.57 2.11
N LYS A 52 -6.68 -18.51 2.95
CA LYS A 52 -6.11 -19.79 2.48
C LYS A 52 -7.02 -20.49 1.46
N ARG A 53 -8.34 -20.33 1.62
CA ARG A 53 -9.35 -20.83 0.68
C ARG A 53 -9.30 -20.12 -0.67
N SER A 54 -9.22 -18.78 -0.66
CA SER A 54 -9.08 -17.98 -1.88
C SER A 54 -7.80 -18.30 -2.63
N LEU A 55 -6.69 -18.49 -1.91
CA LEU A 55 -5.41 -18.90 -2.51
C LEU A 55 -5.51 -20.28 -3.17
N ALA A 56 -6.09 -21.27 -2.47
CA ALA A 56 -6.30 -22.61 -3.02
C ALA A 56 -7.19 -22.60 -4.26
N MET A 57 -8.25 -21.79 -4.27
CA MET A 57 -9.10 -21.62 -5.46
C MET A 57 -8.33 -21.02 -6.65
N MET A 58 -7.42 -20.07 -6.40
CA MET A 58 -6.58 -19.50 -7.45
C MET A 58 -5.62 -20.54 -8.02
N ASP A 59 -4.99 -21.34 -7.15
CA ASP A 59 -4.08 -22.43 -7.57
C ASP A 59 -4.82 -23.48 -8.43
N GLU A 60 -6.03 -23.86 -8.03
CA GLU A 60 -6.90 -24.77 -8.80
C GLU A 60 -7.30 -24.18 -10.15
N ALA A 61 -7.68 -22.89 -10.19
CA ALA A 61 -8.05 -22.22 -11.44
C ALA A 61 -6.87 -22.19 -12.43
N VAL A 62 -5.65 -21.91 -11.94
CA VAL A 62 -4.43 -21.93 -12.77
C VAL A 62 -4.13 -23.35 -13.27
N ALA A 63 -4.31 -24.37 -12.44
CA ALA A 63 -4.12 -25.76 -12.85
C ALA A 63 -5.12 -26.19 -13.95
N GLN A 64 -6.40 -25.84 -13.79
CA GLN A 64 -7.44 -26.12 -14.79
C GLN A 64 -7.18 -25.39 -16.11
N TYR A 65 -6.76 -24.12 -16.04
CA TYR A 65 -6.36 -23.33 -17.21
C TYR A 65 -5.21 -23.99 -17.97
N LYS A 66 -4.15 -24.45 -17.28
CA LYS A 66 -3.03 -25.17 -17.90
C LYS A 66 -3.45 -26.50 -18.55
N ASN A 67 -4.45 -27.17 -17.97
CA ASN A 67 -5.01 -28.41 -18.49
C ASN A 67 -6.04 -28.19 -19.62
N GLY A 68 -6.24 -26.94 -20.08
CA GLY A 68 -7.19 -26.62 -21.14
C GLY A 68 -8.66 -26.70 -20.72
N VAL A 69 -8.94 -26.91 -19.43
CA VAL A 69 -10.28 -26.87 -18.85
C VAL A 69 -10.61 -25.42 -18.55
N VAL A 70 -10.95 -24.68 -19.61
CA VAL A 70 -11.30 -23.26 -19.52
C VAL A 70 -12.80 -23.08 -19.74
N SER A 71 -13.40 -22.15 -19.02
CA SER A 71 -14.77 -21.73 -19.28
C SER A 71 -14.85 -21.06 -20.65
N GLY A 72 -16.06 -21.02 -21.23
CA GLY A 72 -16.31 -20.22 -22.42
C GLY A 72 -15.93 -18.74 -22.22
N PRO A 73 -15.70 -17.99 -23.30
CA PRO A 73 -15.40 -16.57 -23.23
C PRO A 73 -16.46 -15.83 -22.41
N VAL A 74 -16.00 -15.01 -21.46
CA VAL A 74 -16.90 -14.14 -20.70
C VAL A 74 -17.29 -12.99 -21.62
N ASP A 75 -18.59 -12.88 -21.90
CA ASP A 75 -19.12 -11.74 -22.65
C ASP A 75 -19.18 -10.52 -21.71
N LEU A 76 -18.36 -9.52 -22.04
CA LEU A 76 -18.25 -8.26 -21.31
C LEU A 76 -18.88 -7.09 -22.09
N SER A 77 -19.65 -7.38 -23.15
CA SER A 77 -20.28 -6.37 -24.00
C SER A 77 -21.16 -5.38 -23.24
N ALA A 78 -21.79 -5.80 -22.13
CA ALA A 78 -22.61 -4.95 -21.27
C ALA A 78 -21.81 -3.93 -20.43
N PHE A 79 -20.48 -4.05 -20.36
CA PHE A 79 -19.59 -3.19 -19.57
C PHE A 79 -18.59 -2.42 -20.43
N ALA A 80 -18.69 -2.52 -21.76
CA ALA A 80 -17.93 -1.65 -22.64
C ALA A 80 -18.56 -0.25 -22.58
N ASP A 81 -17.94 0.66 -21.82
CA ASP A 81 -18.30 2.06 -21.84
C ASP A 81 -18.37 2.54 -23.29
N THR A 82 -19.56 3.00 -23.67
CA THR A 82 -19.79 3.67 -24.95
C THR A 82 -19.11 5.03 -24.83
N ASN A 83 -17.92 5.18 -25.45
CA ASN A 83 -17.29 6.49 -25.66
C ASN A 83 -18.20 7.42 -26.45
#